data_AF-A0A8J8PT33-F1
#
_entry.id   AF-A0A8J8PT33-F1
#
_cell.length_a   1.000
_cell.length_b   1.000
_cell.length_c   1.000
_cell.angle_alpha   90.00
_cell.angle_beta   90.00
_cell.angle_gamma   90.00
#
_symmetry.space_group_name_H-M   'P 1'
#
loop_
_entity.id
_entity.type
_entity.pdbx_description
1 polymer ?
#
loop_
_entity_poly.entity_id
_entity_poly.type
_entity_poly.pdbx_seq_one_letter_code
_entity_poly.pdbx_strand_id
1 'polypeptide(L)'
;ITVKYTVTKGKIKICPFITFRSHHLARKSPNTFFTYDTTPSNHIHIYLEGKKILNFEIEGKYELLNTNFWYYNFLYKKDQELGNNHVEDLYNPFCIISLSNSITVNAYIGQPPKFHAITDETSEDSHDILALLSDAGKDFVIKSKDGWHIIAGYHWFDEWGRDTFVSLEGLLLLDKLYEIAENIILRYLELMDKGMLPNHFISYNSEPVYKGVDISLLAVNAIYKTYIYSKDKTFLQKVYPKVLEIIDWYSKGNGIVYNVDGLIFHRGAPRTWMDASYDTVIVTPREGAAVEINALWYNAIKIAEFFSRELDERADDLSEKAEKIKKSFIEKFKADKGLYDYIDWDFKPNLSIRPNQIFAISLPFPVINENDSYFKEILSLIENKLLRPYGLSTLARDDPNYIPVYKGDRWSRDRAYHNGPIWPWLLGQYIDAKVRVEKNPIEIKLLFEQFRPLINYALDNQGFIPEIFEDIPPYRPRGCIAQAWSNAEVYKMLVKIANI
;
A
#
# COMPACT_ATOMS: atom_id res chain seq x y z
N ILE A 1 -12.89 -13.24 -15.61
CA ILE A 1 -12.52 -12.61 -16.90
C ILE A 1 -13.49 -13.11 -17.95
N THR A 2 -14.12 -12.21 -18.70
CA THR A 2 -15.02 -12.56 -19.82
C THR A 2 -14.43 -12.02 -21.10
N VAL A 3 -14.33 -12.87 -22.13
CA VAL A 3 -13.84 -12.48 -23.45
C VAL A 3 -14.83 -12.92 -24.51
N LYS A 4 -15.33 -11.97 -25.29
CA LYS A 4 -16.21 -12.18 -26.44
C LYS A 4 -15.40 -12.05 -27.72
N TYR A 5 -15.40 -13.11 -28.52
CA TYR A 5 -14.75 -13.12 -29.82
C TYR A 5 -15.81 -13.11 -30.92
N THR A 6 -15.66 -12.22 -31.89
CA THR A 6 -16.55 -12.12 -33.06
C THR A 6 -15.72 -12.04 -34.33
N VAL A 7 -16.09 -12.80 -35.36
CA VAL A 7 -15.45 -12.77 -36.69
C VAL A 7 -16.50 -12.58 -37.78
N THR A 8 -16.15 -11.91 -38.87
CA THR A 8 -17.08 -11.68 -39.99
C THR A 8 -17.22 -12.92 -40.89
N LYS A 9 -16.15 -13.72 -41.03
CA LYS A 9 -16.13 -14.99 -41.76
C LYS A 9 -15.18 -15.97 -41.06
N GLY A 10 -15.51 -17.27 -41.10
CA GLY A 10 -14.68 -18.34 -40.55
C GLY A 10 -15.16 -18.86 -39.19
N LYS A 11 -14.34 -19.71 -38.57
CA LYS A 11 -14.53 -20.26 -37.22
C LYS A 11 -13.45 -19.74 -36.29
N ILE A 12 -13.79 -19.61 -35.01
CA ILE A 12 -12.86 -19.17 -33.96
C ILE A 12 -12.29 -20.42 -33.28
N LYS A 13 -10.96 -20.51 -33.14
CA LYS A 13 -10.28 -21.57 -32.37
C LYS A 13 -9.53 -20.95 -31.20
N ILE A 14 -9.94 -21.28 -29.98
CA ILE A 14 -9.36 -20.76 -28.74
C ILE A 14 -8.63 -21.90 -28.03
N CYS A 15 -7.31 -21.81 -27.92
CA CYS A 15 -6.49 -22.82 -27.24
C CYS A 15 -5.88 -22.20 -25.97
N PRO A 16 -6.50 -22.38 -24.79
CA PRO A 16 -5.98 -21.80 -23.57
C PRO A 16 -4.65 -22.44 -23.17
N PHE A 17 -3.70 -21.60 -22.79
CA PHE A 17 -2.49 -22.02 -22.09
C PHE A 17 -2.71 -21.86 -20.60
N ILE A 18 -2.65 -22.98 -19.89
CA ILE A 18 -2.92 -23.07 -18.47
C ILE A 18 -1.59 -23.12 -17.72
N THR A 19 -1.49 -22.26 -16.71
CA THR A 19 -0.49 -22.33 -15.65
C THR A 19 -1.17 -22.12 -14.31
N PHE A 20 -0.54 -22.59 -13.24
CA PHE A 20 -0.97 -22.35 -11.87
C PHE A 20 0.27 -22.14 -11.00
N ARG A 21 0.80 -20.93 -11.04
CA ARG A 21 2.07 -20.60 -10.40
C ARG A 21 1.93 -19.47 -9.39
N SER A 22 2.84 -19.45 -8.41
CA SER A 22 3.12 -18.26 -7.63
C SER A 22 4.15 -17.39 -8.36
N HIS A 23 4.43 -16.21 -7.81
CA HIS A 23 5.50 -15.35 -8.34
C HIS A 23 6.89 -16.01 -8.28
N HIS A 24 7.11 -16.88 -7.30
CA HIS A 24 8.41 -17.51 -7.04
C HIS A 24 8.64 -18.81 -7.81
N LEU A 25 7.64 -19.32 -8.53
CA LEU A 25 7.75 -20.60 -9.21
C LEU A 25 7.41 -20.42 -10.69
N ALA A 26 8.26 -20.91 -11.58
CA ALA A 26 7.88 -21.18 -12.96
C ALA A 26 7.87 -22.70 -13.14
N ARG A 27 6.81 -23.24 -13.73
CA ARG A 27 6.66 -24.69 -13.86
C ARG A 27 7.45 -25.23 -15.04
N LYS A 28 7.92 -26.47 -14.89
CA LYS A 28 8.56 -27.25 -15.93
C LYS A 28 7.85 -28.60 -16.07
N SER A 29 7.63 -29.01 -17.31
CA SER A 29 7.04 -30.30 -17.64
C SER A 29 8.06 -31.42 -17.38
N PRO A 30 7.64 -32.66 -17.02
CA PRO A 30 6.28 -33.14 -16.79
C PRO A 30 5.90 -33.23 -15.30
N ASN A 31 6.43 -32.36 -14.44
CA ASN A 31 6.28 -32.47 -12.98
C ASN A 31 4.88 -32.08 -12.46
N THR A 32 3.87 -31.93 -13.32
CA THR A 32 2.53 -31.50 -12.90
C THR A 32 1.43 -32.21 -13.68
N PHE A 33 0.40 -32.68 -12.95
CA PHE A 33 -0.71 -33.43 -13.53
C PHE A 33 -1.96 -32.56 -13.62
N PHE A 34 -2.26 -32.10 -14.84
CA PHE A 34 -3.47 -31.37 -15.16
C PHE A 34 -4.53 -32.32 -15.72
N THR A 35 -5.77 -32.17 -15.27
CA THR A 35 -6.94 -32.84 -15.86
C THR A 35 -8.06 -31.84 -16.05
N TYR A 36 -9.07 -32.20 -16.84
CA TYR A 36 -10.29 -31.42 -16.94
C TYR A 36 -11.50 -32.32 -17.19
N ASP A 37 -12.68 -31.81 -16.84
CA ASP A 37 -13.96 -32.39 -17.20
C ASP A 37 -14.92 -31.31 -17.72
N THR A 38 -16.00 -31.75 -18.38
CA THR A 38 -16.95 -30.88 -19.07
C THR A 38 -18.38 -31.06 -18.54
N THR A 39 -18.54 -31.19 -17.22
CA THR A 39 -19.85 -31.48 -16.62
C THR A 39 -20.36 -30.27 -15.83
N PRO A 40 -21.45 -29.58 -16.26
CA PRO A 40 -22.27 -29.79 -17.46
C PRO A 40 -21.59 -29.32 -18.76
N SER A 41 -22.13 -29.68 -19.94
CA SER A 41 -21.48 -29.52 -21.27
C SER A 41 -21.03 -28.11 -21.64
N ASN A 42 -21.49 -27.06 -20.96
CA ASN A 42 -21.13 -25.67 -21.23
C ASN A 42 -20.08 -25.14 -20.25
N HIS A 43 -19.67 -25.98 -19.30
CA HIS A 43 -18.66 -25.69 -18.29
C HIS A 43 -17.46 -26.59 -18.51
N ILE A 44 -16.26 -26.05 -18.33
CA ILE A 44 -15.03 -26.82 -18.33
C ILE A 44 -14.28 -26.54 -17.03
N HIS A 45 -14.04 -27.58 -16.24
CA HIS A 45 -13.36 -27.48 -14.96
C HIS A 45 -11.93 -28.00 -15.11
N ILE A 46 -10.93 -27.18 -14.79
CA ILE A 46 -9.52 -27.57 -14.79
C ILE A 46 -9.09 -27.94 -13.37
N TYR A 47 -8.40 -29.06 -13.27
CA TYR A 47 -7.83 -29.57 -12.05
C TYR A 47 -6.31 -29.64 -12.16
N LEU A 48 -5.66 -29.34 -11.05
CA LEU A 48 -4.25 -29.58 -10.83
C LEU A 48 -4.12 -30.52 -9.65
N GLU A 49 -3.54 -31.70 -9.87
CA GLU A 49 -3.34 -32.70 -8.80
C GLU A 49 -4.64 -33.00 -8.03
N GLY A 50 -5.76 -33.06 -8.75
CA GLY A 50 -7.10 -33.30 -8.20
C GLY A 50 -7.76 -32.07 -7.55
N LYS A 51 -7.07 -30.94 -7.42
CA LYS A 51 -7.66 -29.68 -6.94
C LYS A 51 -8.19 -28.86 -8.11
N LYS A 52 -9.46 -28.46 -8.06
CA LYS A 52 -10.04 -27.56 -9.05
C LYS A 52 -9.39 -26.17 -8.94
N ILE A 53 -8.80 -25.69 -10.04
CA ILE A 53 -8.05 -24.43 -10.07
C ILE A 53 -8.69 -23.34 -10.94
N LEU A 54 -9.46 -23.73 -11.97
CA LEU A 54 -10.01 -22.80 -12.93
C LEU A 54 -11.29 -23.37 -13.53
N ASN A 55 -12.28 -22.51 -13.75
CA ASN A 55 -13.50 -22.85 -14.45
C ASN A 55 -13.60 -22.01 -15.72
N PHE A 56 -14.08 -22.62 -16.80
CA PHE A 56 -14.55 -21.95 -17.98
C PHE A 56 -16.06 -22.18 -18.12
N GLU A 57 -16.79 -21.14 -18.46
CA GLU A 57 -18.17 -21.20 -18.92
C GLU A 57 -18.21 -20.62 -20.34
N ILE A 58 -18.82 -21.35 -21.26
CA ILE A 58 -18.81 -21.03 -22.69
C ILE A 58 -20.23 -20.73 -23.14
N GLU A 59 -20.43 -19.54 -23.68
CA GLU A 59 -21.69 -19.14 -24.31
C GLU A 59 -21.55 -19.22 -25.83
N GLY A 60 -22.43 -19.99 -26.45
CA GLY A 60 -22.42 -20.28 -27.87
C GLY A 60 -22.20 -21.76 -28.17
N LYS A 61 -22.41 -22.14 -29.44
CA LYS A 61 -22.21 -23.52 -29.88
C LYS A 61 -20.73 -23.75 -30.16
N TYR A 62 -20.16 -24.81 -29.63
CA TYR A 62 -18.75 -25.13 -29.79
C TYR A 62 -18.49 -26.64 -29.86
N GLU A 63 -17.35 -26.99 -30.44
CA GLU A 63 -16.74 -28.32 -30.35
C GLU A 63 -15.45 -28.22 -29.53
N LEU A 64 -15.16 -29.25 -28.74
CA LEU A 64 -13.93 -29.33 -27.96
C LEU A 64 -12.95 -30.30 -28.63
N LEU A 65 -11.75 -29.82 -28.91
CA LEU A 65 -10.64 -30.64 -29.37
C LEU A 65 -9.68 -30.89 -28.22
N ASN A 66 -9.54 -32.14 -27.79
CA ASN A 66 -8.60 -32.54 -26.75
C ASN A 66 -7.18 -32.55 -27.34
N THR A 67 -6.25 -31.79 -26.76
CA THR A 67 -4.88 -31.64 -27.28
C THR A 67 -3.85 -32.25 -26.33
N ASN A 68 -3.93 -31.93 -25.04
CA ASN A 68 -2.96 -32.33 -24.01
C ASN A 68 -1.51 -31.97 -24.37
N PHE A 69 -1.30 -30.85 -25.07
CA PHE A 69 0.02 -30.42 -25.52
C PHE A 69 0.76 -29.64 -24.43
N TRP A 70 2.08 -29.79 -24.41
CA TRP A 70 2.98 -28.94 -23.63
C TRP A 70 3.74 -27.99 -24.56
N TYR A 71 3.71 -26.71 -24.22
CA TYR A 71 4.46 -25.66 -24.90
C TYR A 71 5.66 -25.31 -24.03
N TYR A 72 6.85 -25.70 -24.46
CA TYR A 72 8.08 -25.55 -23.69
C TYR A 72 8.67 -24.14 -23.81
N ASN A 73 9.31 -23.70 -22.74
CA ASN A 73 10.12 -22.48 -22.71
C ASN A 73 9.37 -21.20 -23.11
N PHE A 74 8.12 -21.08 -22.66
CA PHE A 74 7.38 -19.83 -22.76
C PHE A 74 8.08 -18.75 -21.95
N LEU A 75 8.41 -17.63 -22.61
CA LEU A 75 9.20 -16.55 -22.03
C LEU A 75 8.31 -15.38 -21.58
N TYR A 76 8.27 -15.12 -20.28
CA TYR A 76 7.66 -13.95 -19.69
C TYR A 76 8.64 -12.78 -19.66
N LYS A 77 8.62 -11.94 -20.70
CA LYS A 77 9.55 -10.79 -20.83
C LYS A 77 9.53 -9.85 -19.61
N LYS A 78 8.35 -9.57 -19.05
CA LYS A 78 8.21 -8.72 -17.85
C LYS A 78 8.88 -9.35 -16.62
N ASP A 79 8.69 -10.65 -16.41
CA ASP A 79 9.34 -11.36 -15.30
C ASP A 79 10.85 -11.41 -15.49
N GLN A 80 11.33 -11.54 -16.74
CA GLN A 80 12.76 -11.51 -17.05
C GLN A 80 13.37 -10.13 -16.73
N GLU A 81 12.70 -9.05 -17.10
CA GLU A 81 13.13 -7.68 -16.79
C GLU A 81 13.20 -7.41 -15.28
N LEU A 82 12.33 -8.07 -14.52
CA LEU A 82 12.30 -8.06 -13.06
C LEU A 82 13.17 -9.16 -12.44
N GLY A 83 14.03 -9.83 -13.20
CA GLY A 83 14.93 -10.87 -12.65
C GLY A 83 14.21 -12.02 -11.92
N ASN A 84 12.94 -12.25 -12.22
CA ASN A 84 12.13 -13.31 -11.64
C ASN A 84 12.19 -14.58 -12.49
N ASN A 85 11.58 -15.66 -12.00
CA ASN A 85 11.42 -16.88 -12.79
C ASN A 85 10.54 -16.60 -14.01
N HIS A 86 11.16 -16.62 -15.19
CA HIS A 86 10.60 -16.03 -16.42
C HIS A 86 10.44 -17.02 -17.57
N VAL A 87 10.82 -18.28 -17.37
CA VAL A 87 10.67 -19.34 -18.37
C VAL A 87 9.81 -20.46 -17.80
N GLU A 88 8.67 -20.72 -18.41
CA GLU A 88 7.70 -21.73 -17.97
C GLU A 88 7.31 -22.66 -19.13
N ASP A 89 6.96 -23.89 -18.82
CA ASP A 89 6.28 -24.77 -19.77
C ASP A 89 4.77 -24.71 -19.52
N LEU A 90 3.99 -24.42 -20.56
CA LEU A 90 2.55 -24.20 -20.45
C LEU A 90 1.76 -25.39 -20.97
N TYR A 91 0.69 -25.74 -20.24
CA TYR A 91 -0.17 -26.84 -20.60
C TYR A 91 -1.36 -26.35 -21.42
N ASN A 92 -1.59 -26.98 -22.57
CA ASN A 92 -2.79 -26.78 -23.37
C ASN A 92 -3.65 -28.06 -23.30
N PRO A 93 -4.69 -28.09 -22.46
CA PRO A 93 -5.54 -29.28 -22.33
C PRO A 93 -6.43 -29.51 -23.57
N PHE A 94 -6.97 -28.43 -24.14
CA PHE A 94 -7.93 -28.48 -25.23
C PHE A 94 -7.89 -27.22 -26.09
N CYS A 95 -8.64 -27.24 -27.19
CA CYS A 95 -9.04 -26.05 -27.94
C CYS A 95 -10.56 -26.03 -28.13
N ILE A 96 -11.17 -24.87 -27.91
CA ILE A 96 -12.57 -24.59 -28.18
C ILE A 96 -12.68 -24.14 -29.64
N ILE A 97 -13.50 -24.83 -30.43
CA ILE A 97 -13.78 -24.49 -31.83
C ILE A 97 -15.21 -23.98 -31.90
N SER A 98 -15.39 -22.69 -32.19
CA SER A 98 -16.73 -22.12 -32.33
C SER A 98 -17.43 -22.67 -33.58
N LEU A 99 -18.71 -23.01 -33.41
CA LEU A 99 -19.62 -23.36 -34.50
C LEU A 99 -20.43 -22.16 -35.01
N SER A 100 -20.27 -21.01 -34.37
CA SER A 100 -20.84 -19.73 -34.74
C SER A 100 -19.74 -18.72 -35.10
N ASN A 101 -20.14 -17.56 -35.59
CA ASN A 101 -19.25 -16.43 -35.85
C ASN A 101 -18.94 -15.60 -34.58
N SER A 102 -19.55 -15.97 -33.45
CA SER A 102 -19.33 -15.38 -32.14
C SER A 102 -19.25 -16.47 -31.07
N ILE A 103 -18.40 -16.28 -30.07
CA ILE A 103 -18.32 -17.13 -28.87
C ILE A 103 -17.85 -16.29 -27.67
N THR A 104 -18.45 -16.52 -26.52
CA THR A 104 -18.02 -15.89 -25.26
C THR A 104 -17.39 -16.94 -24.37
N VAL A 105 -16.23 -16.63 -23.80
CA VAL A 105 -15.53 -17.47 -22.83
C VAL A 105 -15.40 -16.71 -21.51
N ASN A 106 -16.03 -17.25 -20.48
CA ASN A 106 -15.98 -16.77 -19.11
C ASN A 106 -15.00 -17.65 -18.32
N ALA A 107 -13.88 -17.10 -17.88
CA ALA A 107 -12.90 -17.80 -17.04
C ALA A 107 -12.92 -17.24 -15.61
N TYR A 108 -13.07 -18.11 -14.61
CA TYR A 108 -13.17 -17.70 -13.20
C TYR A 108 -12.63 -18.75 -12.21
N ILE A 109 -12.19 -18.28 -11.05
CA ILE A 109 -11.77 -19.10 -9.91
C ILE A 109 -12.87 -19.02 -8.85
N GLY A 110 -13.20 -20.15 -8.22
CA GLY A 110 -14.25 -20.20 -7.19
C GLY A 110 -15.66 -20.27 -7.78
N GLN A 111 -16.54 -19.38 -7.33
CA GLN A 111 -17.94 -19.32 -7.79
C GLN A 111 -18.06 -18.56 -9.12
N PRO A 112 -19.03 -18.92 -9.97
CA PRO A 112 -19.33 -18.14 -11.17
C PRO A 112 -19.67 -16.70 -10.75
N PRO A 113 -19.15 -15.69 -11.46
CA PRO A 113 -19.49 -14.31 -11.16
C PRO A 113 -21.01 -14.13 -11.28
N LYS A 114 -21.62 -13.44 -10.32
CA LYS A 114 -23.02 -12.99 -10.43
C LYS A 114 -23.04 -11.87 -11.47
N PHE A 115 -23.22 -12.22 -12.74
CA PHE A 115 -23.28 -11.24 -13.82
C PHE A 115 -24.41 -10.25 -13.57
N HIS A 116 -24.06 -9.00 -13.29
CA HIS A 116 -24.80 -7.90 -13.89
C HIS A 116 -24.34 -7.92 -15.34
N ALA A 117 -25.28 -8.07 -16.28
CA ALA A 117 -24.93 -7.98 -17.69
C ALA A 117 -24.13 -6.69 -17.88
N ILE A 118 -22.86 -6.81 -18.24
CA ILE A 118 -22.13 -5.70 -18.83
C ILE A 118 -22.82 -5.56 -20.18
N THR A 119 -23.88 -4.76 -20.20
CA THR A 119 -24.45 -4.27 -21.44
C THR A 119 -23.29 -3.62 -22.19
N ASP A 120 -23.17 -3.94 -23.47
CA ASP A 120 -22.30 -3.27 -24.45
C ASP A 120 -22.73 -1.79 -24.64
N GLU A 121 -23.05 -1.08 -23.55
CA GLU A 121 -23.01 0.36 -23.44
C GLU A 121 -21.67 0.67 -22.78
N THR A 122 -20.62 0.71 -23.60
CA THR A 122 -19.57 1.69 -23.33
C THR A 122 -20.25 3.05 -23.41
N SER A 123 -20.87 3.48 -22.31
CA SER A 123 -21.13 4.89 -22.14
C SER A 123 -19.76 5.55 -22.16
N GLU A 124 -19.62 6.57 -23.00
CA GLU A 124 -18.57 7.59 -22.86
C GLU A 124 -18.78 8.39 -21.57
N ASP A 125 -19.11 7.73 -20.46
CA ASP A 125 -19.18 8.36 -19.17
C ASP A 125 -17.75 8.40 -18.64
N SER A 126 -17.21 9.60 -18.60
CA SER A 126 -16.07 9.96 -17.77
C SER A 126 -16.23 9.24 -16.43
N HIS A 127 -15.47 8.17 -16.20
CA HIS A 127 -15.52 7.49 -14.92
C HIS A 127 -15.07 8.51 -13.88
N ASP A 128 -15.96 8.87 -12.98
CA ASP A 128 -15.61 9.71 -11.83
C ASP A 128 -14.46 9.03 -11.11
N ILE A 129 -13.27 9.64 -11.19
CA ILE A 129 -12.05 9.09 -10.61
C ILE A 129 -12.21 8.81 -9.12
N LEU A 130 -13.03 9.59 -8.40
CA LEU A 130 -13.28 9.38 -6.97
C LEU A 130 -14.06 8.09 -6.74
N ALA A 131 -15.13 7.86 -7.52
CA ALA A 131 -15.91 6.63 -7.45
C ALA A 131 -15.04 5.41 -7.83
N LEU A 132 -14.25 5.53 -8.88
CA LEU A 132 -13.37 4.46 -9.35
C LEU A 132 -12.30 4.07 -8.32
N LEU A 133 -11.68 5.06 -7.66
CA LEU A 133 -10.71 4.81 -6.59
C LEU A 133 -11.35 4.23 -5.32
N SER A 134 -12.56 4.71 -4.96
CA SER A 134 -13.34 4.15 -3.85
C SER A 134 -13.65 2.67 -4.09
N ASP A 135 -14.15 2.33 -5.28
CA ASP A 135 -14.51 0.96 -5.62
C ASP A 135 -13.29 0.03 -5.70
N ALA A 136 -12.21 0.46 -6.36
CA ALA A 136 -10.94 -0.28 -6.35
C ALA A 136 -10.38 -0.46 -4.94
N GLY A 137 -10.58 0.53 -4.06
CA GLY A 137 -10.16 0.47 -2.67
C GLY A 137 -10.82 -0.66 -1.86
N LYS A 138 -12.09 -0.97 -2.15
CA LYS A 138 -12.85 -2.02 -1.46
C LYS A 138 -12.32 -3.42 -1.76
N ASP A 139 -11.67 -3.64 -2.91
CA ASP A 139 -11.10 -4.94 -3.28
C ASP A 139 -9.94 -5.38 -2.37
N PHE A 140 -9.30 -4.45 -1.65
CA PHE A 140 -8.30 -4.76 -0.63
C PHE A 140 -8.91 -5.19 0.70
N VAL A 141 -10.19 -4.91 0.94
CA VAL A 141 -10.88 -5.15 2.21
C VAL A 141 -11.58 -6.49 2.17
N ILE A 142 -11.03 -7.48 2.88
CA ILE A 142 -11.54 -8.86 2.86
C ILE A 142 -12.07 -9.26 4.23
N LYS A 143 -13.10 -10.12 4.23
CA LYS A 143 -13.61 -10.77 5.44
C LYS A 143 -13.22 -12.24 5.47
N SER A 144 -12.52 -12.64 6.51
CA SER A 144 -12.12 -14.01 6.80
C SER A 144 -12.99 -14.63 7.89
N LYS A 145 -12.60 -15.83 8.37
CA LYS A 145 -13.15 -16.43 9.59
C LYS A 145 -12.73 -15.68 10.86
N ASP A 146 -11.59 -15.00 10.82
CA ASP A 146 -10.91 -14.34 11.94
C ASP A 146 -11.20 -12.83 11.98
N GLY A 147 -11.94 -12.32 11.01
CA GLY A 147 -12.44 -10.94 10.99
C GLY A 147 -12.21 -10.22 9.68
N TRP A 148 -12.18 -8.89 9.74
CA TRP A 148 -11.86 -8.04 8.61
C TRP A 148 -10.36 -7.78 8.51
N HIS A 149 -9.85 -7.69 7.29
CA HIS A 149 -8.44 -7.48 6.98
C HIS A 149 -8.29 -6.56 5.77
N ILE A 150 -7.14 -5.89 5.69
CA ILE A 150 -6.71 -5.18 4.48
C ILE A 150 -5.52 -5.94 3.89
N ILE A 151 -5.64 -6.39 2.64
CA ILE A 151 -4.54 -6.93 1.86
C ILE A 151 -3.68 -5.77 1.38
N ALA A 152 -2.37 -5.81 1.64
CA ALA A 152 -1.48 -4.68 1.34
C ALA A 152 -1.36 -4.40 -0.17
N GLY A 153 -1.46 -5.44 -1.00
CA GLY A 153 -1.57 -5.26 -2.43
C GLY A 153 -1.59 -6.55 -3.26
N TYR A 154 -2.21 -6.45 -4.43
CA TYR A 154 -2.29 -7.55 -5.38
C TYR A 154 -1.21 -7.47 -6.46
N HIS A 155 -0.56 -8.57 -6.81
CA HIS A 155 -0.98 -9.96 -6.57
C HIS A 155 0.00 -10.75 -5.68
N TRP A 156 0.77 -10.08 -4.82
CA TRP A 156 1.85 -10.70 -4.06
C TRP A 156 1.75 -10.57 -2.54
N PHE A 157 1.08 -9.55 -2.01
CA PHE A 157 1.09 -9.30 -0.58
C PHE A 157 -0.10 -9.94 0.12
N ASP A 158 0.15 -10.29 1.38
CA ASP A 158 -0.89 -10.58 2.36
C ASP A 158 -1.21 -9.30 3.17
N GLU A 159 -1.71 -9.47 4.37
CA GLU A 159 -1.93 -8.40 5.33
C GLU A 159 -0.60 -7.87 5.92
N TRP A 160 -0.41 -6.56 5.87
CA TRP A 160 0.68 -5.84 6.53
C TRP A 160 0.13 -4.73 7.42
N GLY A 161 0.58 -4.67 8.67
CA GLY A 161 0.10 -3.72 9.67
C GLY A 161 0.35 -2.27 9.27
N ARG A 162 1.53 -1.98 8.70
CA ARG A 162 1.87 -0.64 8.21
C ARG A 162 0.88 -0.17 7.13
N ASP A 163 0.76 -0.95 6.06
CA ASP A 163 -0.15 -0.68 4.95
C ASP A 163 -1.59 -0.57 5.43
N THR A 164 -2.02 -1.43 6.36
CA THR A 164 -3.34 -1.37 6.99
C THR A 164 -3.59 0.00 7.60
N PHE A 165 -2.75 0.44 8.55
CA PHE A 165 -3.00 1.68 9.28
C PHE A 165 -2.84 2.95 8.44
N VAL A 166 -1.99 2.92 7.41
CA VAL A 166 -1.92 4.01 6.42
C VAL A 166 -3.18 4.06 5.56
N SER A 167 -3.71 2.89 5.17
CA SER A 167 -4.82 2.80 4.22
C SER A 167 -6.20 3.04 4.82
N LEU A 168 -6.37 2.86 6.13
CA LEU A 168 -7.68 2.89 6.80
C LEU A 168 -8.53 4.13 6.47
N GLU A 169 -7.93 5.32 6.44
CA GLU A 169 -8.68 6.56 6.17
C GLU A 169 -9.28 6.55 4.77
N GLY A 170 -8.46 6.29 3.76
CA GLY A 170 -8.89 6.27 2.37
C GLY A 170 -9.84 5.12 2.05
N LEU A 171 -9.52 3.89 2.50
CA LEU A 171 -10.31 2.71 2.12
C LEU A 171 -11.62 2.56 2.89
N LEU A 172 -11.71 3.09 4.11
CA LEU A 172 -12.87 2.84 4.98
C LEU A 172 -13.51 4.12 5.51
N LEU A 173 -12.73 5.07 6.04
CA LEU A 173 -13.32 6.22 6.75
C LEU A 173 -14.00 7.22 5.81
N LEU A 174 -13.41 7.51 4.65
CA LEU A 174 -14.04 8.40 3.66
C LEU A 174 -15.39 7.85 3.15
N ASP A 175 -15.51 6.52 3.08
CA ASP A 175 -16.70 5.82 2.62
C ASP A 175 -17.64 5.42 3.79
N LYS A 176 -17.40 5.94 4.99
CA LYS A 176 -18.21 5.74 6.20
C LYS A 176 -18.30 4.29 6.69
N LEU A 177 -17.33 3.45 6.34
CA LEU A 177 -17.21 2.06 6.78
C LEU A 177 -16.54 1.95 8.16
N TYR A 178 -17.04 2.74 9.12
CA TYR A 178 -16.42 2.90 10.43
C TYR A 178 -16.37 1.60 11.23
N GLU A 179 -17.45 0.83 11.23
CA GLU A 179 -17.52 -0.44 11.96
C GLU A 179 -16.43 -1.42 11.49
N ILE A 180 -16.14 -1.46 10.18
CA ILE A 180 -15.08 -2.31 9.63
C ILE A 180 -13.71 -1.81 10.12
N ALA A 181 -13.47 -0.50 10.08
CA ALA A 181 -12.23 0.10 10.57
C ALA A 181 -11.99 -0.18 12.06
N GLU A 182 -13.03 -0.03 12.89
CA GLU A 182 -12.97 -0.31 14.32
C GLU A 182 -12.69 -1.80 14.60
N ASN A 183 -13.33 -2.72 13.87
CA ASN A 183 -13.06 -4.16 13.99
C ASN A 183 -11.60 -4.51 13.66
N ILE A 184 -11.04 -3.94 12.59
CA ILE A 184 -9.64 -4.16 12.20
C ILE A 184 -8.71 -3.64 13.30
N ILE A 185 -8.92 -2.40 13.76
CA ILE A 185 -8.11 -1.78 14.81
C ILE A 185 -8.11 -2.62 16.08
N LEU A 186 -9.31 -3.00 16.57
CA LEU A 186 -9.44 -3.77 17.81
C LEU A 186 -8.72 -5.12 17.71
N ARG A 187 -8.82 -5.82 16.57
CA ARG A 187 -8.08 -7.07 16.33
C ARG A 187 -6.57 -6.88 16.43
N TYR A 188 -6.01 -5.82 15.86
CA TYR A 188 -4.58 -5.54 15.99
C TYR A 188 -4.18 -5.24 17.44
N LEU A 189 -5.01 -4.47 18.17
CA LEU A 189 -4.73 -4.13 19.58
C LEU A 189 -4.75 -5.34 20.51
N GLU A 190 -5.52 -6.39 20.19
CA GLU A 190 -5.50 -7.69 20.90
C GLU A 190 -4.18 -8.44 20.71
N LEU A 191 -3.49 -8.22 19.58
CA LEU A 191 -2.21 -8.84 19.23
C LEU A 191 -1.00 -8.03 19.71
N MET A 192 -1.20 -6.97 20.49
CA MET A 192 -0.11 -6.12 20.94
C MET A 192 0.85 -6.87 21.87
N ASP A 193 2.16 -6.75 21.61
CA ASP A 193 3.22 -7.25 22.50
C ASP A 193 4.19 -6.11 22.84
N LYS A 194 4.32 -5.79 24.14
CA LYS A 194 5.19 -4.72 24.65
C LYS A 194 5.07 -3.39 23.87
N GLY A 195 3.83 -2.98 23.60
CA GLY A 195 3.50 -1.77 22.86
C GLY A 195 3.73 -1.86 21.34
N MET A 196 4.22 -2.97 20.82
CA MET A 196 4.39 -3.22 19.39
C MET A 196 3.17 -3.94 18.81
N LEU A 197 2.73 -3.47 17.64
CA LEU A 197 1.73 -4.16 16.83
C LEU A 197 2.41 -5.00 15.73
N PRO A 198 1.76 -6.08 15.27
CA PRO A 198 2.29 -6.93 14.20
C PRO A 198 2.57 -6.18 12.89
N ASN A 199 3.70 -6.51 12.25
CA ASN A 199 4.06 -6.03 10.92
C ASN A 199 3.39 -6.84 9.81
N HIS A 200 3.48 -8.16 9.90
CA HIS A 200 2.84 -9.13 9.02
C HIS A 200 2.68 -10.44 9.78
N PHE A 201 2.08 -11.42 9.13
CA PHE A 201 1.90 -12.78 9.63
C PHE A 201 2.70 -13.74 8.74
N ILE A 202 3.42 -14.71 9.34
CA ILE A 202 4.26 -15.68 8.60
C ILE A 202 3.48 -16.40 7.47
N SER A 203 2.21 -16.66 7.70
CA SER A 203 1.19 -17.05 6.73
C SER A 203 -0.16 -16.49 7.17
N TYR A 204 -1.18 -16.64 6.32
CA TYR A 204 -2.56 -16.38 6.71
C TYR A 204 -2.89 -17.13 8.03
N ASN A 205 -3.29 -16.39 9.06
CA ASN A 205 -3.61 -16.87 10.41
C ASN A 205 -2.46 -17.53 11.20
N SER A 206 -1.20 -17.12 11.00
CA SER A 206 -0.07 -17.63 11.77
C SER A 206 0.45 -16.66 12.85
N GLU A 207 1.59 -17.00 13.44
CA GLU A 207 2.30 -16.15 14.40
C GLU A 207 2.58 -14.74 13.82
N PRO A 208 2.29 -13.68 14.60
CA PRO A 208 2.59 -12.31 14.24
C PRO A 208 4.09 -12.00 14.31
N VAL A 209 4.56 -11.17 13.39
CA VAL A 209 5.96 -10.72 13.35
C VAL A 209 6.07 -9.25 13.78
N TYR A 210 6.75 -8.99 14.90
CA TYR A 210 6.93 -7.65 15.46
C TYR A 210 8.26 -7.03 15.00
N LYS A 211 8.25 -6.41 13.81
CA LYS A 211 9.45 -5.81 13.21
C LYS A 211 9.45 -4.28 13.19
N GLY A 212 8.36 -3.68 12.70
CA GLY A 212 8.27 -2.24 12.45
C GLY A 212 8.07 -1.41 13.71
N VAL A 213 8.84 -0.33 13.87
CA VAL A 213 8.72 0.61 15.01
C VAL A 213 7.77 1.78 14.74
N ASP A 214 7.28 1.88 13.51
CA ASP A 214 6.26 2.83 13.08
C ASP A 214 4.83 2.33 13.29
N ILE A 215 4.60 1.03 13.21
CA ILE A 215 3.25 0.42 13.08
C ILE A 215 2.34 0.85 14.23
N SER A 216 2.77 0.73 15.48
CA SER A 216 1.95 1.13 16.64
C SER A 216 1.63 2.62 16.62
N LEU A 217 2.58 3.46 16.19
CA LEU A 217 2.37 4.90 16.14
C LEU A 217 1.45 5.31 14.97
N LEU A 218 1.55 4.62 13.82
CA LEU A 218 0.61 4.73 12.72
C LEU A 218 -0.79 4.27 13.13
N ALA A 219 -0.90 3.21 13.94
CA ALA A 219 -2.17 2.75 14.49
C ALA A 219 -2.80 3.78 15.42
N VAL A 220 -2.02 4.43 16.29
CA VAL A 220 -2.53 5.54 17.13
C VAL A 220 -3.09 6.67 16.27
N ASN A 221 -2.41 7.01 15.17
CA ASN A 221 -2.90 7.99 14.21
C ASN A 221 -4.21 7.53 13.51
N ALA A 222 -4.31 6.26 13.12
CA ALA A 222 -5.52 5.70 12.55
C ALA A 222 -6.68 5.66 13.55
N ILE A 223 -6.43 5.30 14.82
CA ILE A 223 -7.41 5.33 15.92
C ILE A 223 -7.98 6.74 16.09
N TYR A 224 -7.11 7.77 16.10
CA TYR A 224 -7.53 9.16 16.11
C TYR A 224 -8.46 9.49 14.95
N LYS A 225 -8.06 9.16 13.72
CA LYS A 225 -8.88 9.42 12.54
C LYS A 225 -10.22 8.70 12.62
N THR A 226 -10.24 7.41 12.95
CA THR A 226 -11.47 6.63 13.11
C THR A 226 -12.42 7.29 14.11
N TYR A 227 -11.93 7.70 15.28
CA TYR A 227 -12.73 8.42 16.27
C TYR A 227 -13.24 9.78 15.75
N ILE A 228 -12.40 10.55 15.04
CA ILE A 228 -12.82 11.84 14.50
C ILE A 228 -13.95 11.70 13.49
N TYR A 229 -13.93 10.65 12.66
CA TYR A 229 -14.96 10.35 11.67
C TYR A 229 -16.22 9.72 12.28
N SER A 230 -16.08 8.73 13.17
CA SER A 230 -17.22 7.99 13.75
C SER A 230 -17.88 8.71 14.92
N LYS A 231 -17.11 9.53 15.66
CA LYS A 231 -17.50 10.14 16.95
C LYS A 231 -17.98 9.12 17.99
N ASP A 232 -17.61 7.84 17.83
CA ASP A 232 -18.02 6.78 18.74
C ASP A 232 -17.20 6.84 20.06
N LYS A 233 -17.85 7.27 21.14
CA LYS A 233 -17.27 7.31 22.48
C LYS A 233 -17.05 5.90 23.06
N THR A 234 -17.85 4.91 22.70
CA THR A 234 -17.65 3.52 23.13
C THR A 234 -16.41 2.92 22.48
N PHE A 235 -16.15 3.21 21.21
CA PHE A 235 -14.87 2.87 20.57
C PHE A 235 -13.70 3.55 21.30
N LEU A 236 -13.80 4.86 21.56
CA LEU A 236 -12.77 5.62 22.27
C LEU A 236 -12.43 5.01 23.64
N GLN A 237 -13.43 4.67 24.44
CA GLN A 237 -13.26 4.05 25.76
C GLN A 237 -12.51 2.71 25.70
N LYS A 238 -12.69 1.93 24.61
CA LYS A 238 -11.99 0.65 24.42
C LYS A 238 -10.52 0.84 24.03
N VAL A 239 -10.24 1.81 23.16
CA VAL A 239 -8.91 1.98 22.56
C VAL A 239 -7.99 2.88 23.37
N TYR A 240 -8.52 3.85 24.12
CA TYR A 240 -7.68 4.80 24.87
C TYR A 240 -6.72 4.12 25.88
N PRO A 241 -7.14 3.12 26.69
CA PRO A 241 -6.21 2.39 27.55
C PRO A 241 -5.09 1.70 26.77
N LYS A 242 -5.38 1.21 25.55
CA LYS A 242 -4.38 0.58 24.67
C LYS A 242 -3.41 1.60 24.07
N VAL A 243 -3.87 2.80 23.75
CA VAL A 243 -2.99 3.91 23.33
C VAL A 243 -2.02 4.28 24.46
N LEU A 244 -2.50 4.38 25.70
CA LEU A 244 -1.63 4.62 26.86
C LEU A 244 -0.62 3.49 27.08
N GLU A 245 -1.02 2.24 26.88
CA GLU A 245 -0.12 1.07 26.96
C GLU A 245 1.01 1.16 25.92
N ILE A 246 0.71 1.51 24.66
CA ILE A 246 1.73 1.76 23.62
C ILE A 246 2.70 2.86 24.08
N ILE A 247 2.17 3.97 24.57
CA ILE A 247 2.97 5.13 25.03
C ILE A 247 3.89 4.75 26.18
N ASP A 248 3.39 4.01 27.17
CA ASP A 248 4.19 3.55 28.31
C ASP A 248 5.38 2.69 27.86
N TRP A 249 5.14 1.70 26.99
CA TRP A 249 6.17 0.83 26.46
C TRP A 249 7.23 1.57 25.62
N TYR A 250 6.82 2.52 24.79
CA TYR A 250 7.77 3.34 24.02
C TYR A 250 8.57 4.29 24.93
N SER A 251 7.98 4.72 26.05
CA SER A 251 8.63 5.65 26.99
C SER A 251 9.68 4.98 27.85
N LYS A 252 9.39 3.79 28.38
CA LYS A 252 10.34 3.02 29.20
C LYS A 252 11.32 2.20 28.34
N GLY A 253 10.97 1.98 27.08
CA GLY A 253 11.67 1.09 26.16
C GLY A 253 11.18 -0.35 26.25
N ASN A 254 11.25 -1.07 25.12
CA ASN A 254 10.72 -2.43 25.00
C ASN A 254 11.75 -3.45 24.47
N GLY A 255 13.03 -3.08 24.44
CA GLY A 255 14.13 -3.92 23.94
C GLY A 255 14.40 -3.76 22.44
N ILE A 256 13.51 -3.12 21.69
CA ILE A 256 13.72 -2.69 20.30
C ILE A 256 13.74 -1.17 20.23
N VAL A 257 12.80 -0.53 20.91
CA VAL A 257 12.64 0.91 21.08
C VAL A 257 13.23 1.35 22.42
N TYR A 258 13.88 2.52 22.41
CA TYR A 258 14.51 3.17 23.55
C TYR A 258 14.14 4.66 23.54
N ASN A 259 13.85 5.22 24.71
CA ASN A 259 13.67 6.66 24.87
C ASN A 259 14.99 7.29 25.28
N VAL A 260 15.49 8.21 24.46
CA VAL A 260 16.73 8.97 24.71
C VAL A 260 16.38 10.45 24.64
N ASP A 261 16.37 11.12 25.79
CA ASP A 261 16.03 12.54 25.93
C ASP A 261 14.71 12.95 25.27
N GLY A 262 13.69 12.09 25.36
CA GLY A 262 12.36 12.30 24.80
C GLY A 262 12.20 11.82 23.35
N LEU A 263 13.29 11.48 22.67
CA LEU A 263 13.23 10.91 21.32
C LEU A 263 13.21 9.39 21.37
N ILE A 264 12.55 8.80 20.38
CA ILE A 264 12.50 7.37 20.14
C ILE A 264 13.67 6.98 19.25
N PHE A 265 14.58 6.22 19.85
CA PHE A 265 15.65 5.50 19.17
C PHE A 265 15.26 4.03 19.03
N HIS A 266 15.70 3.36 17.97
CA HIS A 266 15.52 1.92 17.82
C HIS A 266 16.80 1.19 17.42
N ARG A 267 16.82 -0.13 17.63
CA ARG A 267 17.93 -1.02 17.22
C ARG A 267 17.54 -2.17 16.32
N GLY A 268 18.48 -2.66 15.52
CA GLY A 268 18.32 -3.84 14.67
C GLY A 268 17.52 -3.56 13.40
N ALA A 269 18.02 -2.62 12.58
CA ALA A 269 17.45 -2.33 11.27
C ALA A 269 17.31 -3.59 10.37
N PRO A 270 16.41 -3.57 9.37
CA PRO A 270 15.49 -2.50 9.02
C PRO A 270 14.19 -2.54 9.83
N ARG A 271 13.68 -1.39 10.28
CA ARG A 271 12.45 -1.29 11.09
C ARG A 271 11.51 -0.13 10.77
N THR A 272 11.88 0.73 9.83
CA THR A 272 11.00 1.81 9.30
C THR A 272 10.31 1.34 8.04
N TRP A 273 9.42 2.13 7.44
CA TRP A 273 8.84 1.78 6.13
C TRP A 273 9.85 1.67 4.99
N MET A 274 11.03 2.30 5.13
CA MET A 274 12.15 2.08 4.23
C MET A 274 12.95 0.83 4.66
N ASP A 275 12.39 -0.38 4.45
CA ASP A 275 12.89 -1.65 5.03
C ASP A 275 13.53 -2.65 4.07
N ALA A 276 13.90 -2.21 2.86
CA ALA A 276 14.62 -3.04 1.90
C ALA A 276 15.92 -3.65 2.47
N SER A 277 16.06 -4.96 2.31
CA SER A 277 17.25 -5.73 2.67
C SER A 277 17.46 -6.91 1.72
N TYR A 278 18.72 -7.21 1.44
CA TYR A 278 19.14 -8.32 0.61
C TYR A 278 20.23 -9.10 1.35
N ASP A 279 19.97 -10.39 1.59
CA ASP A 279 20.77 -11.24 2.46
C ASP A 279 21.03 -10.58 3.83
N THR A 280 22.29 -10.26 4.12
CA THR A 280 22.69 -9.60 5.37
C THR A 280 22.86 -8.08 5.22
N VAL A 281 22.61 -7.53 4.03
CA VAL A 281 22.83 -6.11 3.74
C VAL A 281 21.52 -5.34 3.82
N ILE A 282 21.50 -4.35 4.70
CA ILE A 282 20.40 -3.40 4.85
C ILE A 282 20.67 -2.24 3.91
N VAL A 283 19.73 -1.94 3.03
CA VAL A 283 19.92 -0.92 1.98
C VAL A 283 19.78 0.49 2.55
N THR A 284 18.77 0.69 3.39
CA THR A 284 18.45 1.97 4.04
C THR A 284 18.47 1.80 5.57
N PRO A 285 19.64 1.63 6.19
CA PRO A 285 19.75 1.49 7.63
C PRO A 285 19.43 2.83 8.29
N ARG A 286 18.22 2.97 8.80
CA ARG A 286 17.73 4.17 9.51
C ARG A 286 17.67 3.92 11.02
N GLU A 287 18.65 3.18 11.54
CA GLU A 287 18.78 2.86 12.95
C GLU A 287 19.16 4.10 13.78
N GLY A 288 18.67 4.17 15.01
CA GLY A 288 18.72 5.37 15.82
C GLY A 288 17.35 6.06 15.85
N ALA A 289 17.33 7.39 15.78
CA ALA A 289 16.11 8.20 15.78
C ALA A 289 15.75 8.63 14.36
N ALA A 290 14.77 7.95 13.74
CA ALA A 290 14.22 8.33 12.45
C ALA A 290 13.18 9.46 12.58
N VAL A 291 13.18 10.40 11.63
CA VAL A 291 12.40 11.65 11.72
C VAL A 291 10.90 11.42 11.78
N GLU A 292 10.36 10.52 10.96
CA GLU A 292 8.92 10.22 10.93
C GLU A 292 8.47 9.44 12.16
N ILE A 293 9.34 8.56 12.70
CA ILE A 293 9.05 7.83 13.96
C ILE A 293 8.89 8.83 15.10
N ASN A 294 9.76 9.84 15.15
CA ASN A 294 9.73 10.84 16.20
C ASN A 294 8.61 11.88 16.01
N ALA A 295 8.24 12.20 14.76
CA ALA A 295 7.04 12.99 14.47
C ALA A 295 5.76 12.23 14.88
N LEU A 296 5.67 10.95 14.53
CA LEU A 296 4.58 10.07 14.94
C LEU A 296 4.52 9.88 16.46
N TRP A 297 5.68 9.83 17.12
CA TRP A 297 5.78 9.74 18.58
C TRP A 297 5.20 10.99 19.27
N TYR A 298 5.62 12.18 18.85
CA TYR A 298 5.03 13.43 19.34
C TYR A 298 3.51 13.45 19.11
N ASN A 299 3.08 13.10 17.90
CA ASN A 299 1.67 13.05 17.53
C ASN A 299 0.89 12.03 18.39
N ALA A 300 1.47 10.88 18.73
CA ALA A 300 0.83 9.89 19.61
C ALA A 300 0.59 10.44 21.03
N ILE A 301 1.54 11.19 21.60
CA ILE A 301 1.34 11.87 22.89
C ILE A 301 0.21 12.90 22.80
N LYS A 302 0.19 13.72 21.75
CA LYS A 302 -0.87 14.72 21.54
C LYS A 302 -2.25 14.08 21.30
N ILE A 303 -2.30 12.93 20.63
CA ILE A 303 -3.53 12.15 20.46
C ILE A 303 -4.03 11.63 21.81
N ALA A 304 -3.14 11.07 22.65
CA ALA A 304 -3.52 10.63 23.98
C ALA A 304 -4.01 11.79 24.85
N GLU A 305 -3.36 12.95 24.78
CA GLU A 305 -3.79 14.17 25.48
C GLU A 305 -5.17 14.62 25.01
N PHE A 306 -5.45 14.54 23.70
CA PHE A 306 -6.76 14.82 23.13
C PHE A 306 -7.83 13.83 23.65
N PHE A 307 -7.54 12.53 23.61
CA PHE A 307 -8.45 11.49 24.09
C PHE A 307 -8.75 11.59 25.59
N SER A 308 -7.74 11.91 26.41
CA SER A 308 -7.92 12.20 27.83
C SER A 308 -8.99 13.28 28.05
N ARG A 309 -8.91 14.38 27.28
CA ARG A 309 -9.88 15.48 27.39
C ARG A 309 -11.27 15.08 26.90
N GLU A 310 -11.39 14.31 25.82
CA GLU A 310 -12.68 13.80 25.32
C GLU A 310 -13.39 12.84 26.29
N LEU A 311 -12.62 12.25 27.22
CA LEU A 311 -13.08 11.39 28.31
C LEU A 311 -13.16 12.10 29.67
N ASP A 312 -12.98 13.43 29.70
CA ASP A 312 -13.00 14.24 30.92
C ASP A 312 -11.94 13.83 31.98
N GLU A 313 -10.81 13.25 31.53
CA GLU A 313 -9.66 12.88 32.34
C GLU A 313 -8.55 13.94 32.32
N ARG A 314 -7.69 13.98 33.36
CA ARG A 314 -6.56 14.92 33.46
C ARG A 314 -5.44 14.58 32.46
N ALA A 315 -4.97 15.60 31.74
CA ALA A 315 -3.99 15.45 30.66
C ALA A 315 -2.65 16.20 30.90
N ASP A 316 -2.42 16.73 32.11
CA ASP A 316 -1.28 17.62 32.40
C ASP A 316 0.08 16.93 32.12
N ASP A 317 0.25 15.69 32.58
CA ASP A 317 1.47 14.91 32.38
C ASP A 317 1.77 14.64 30.89
N LEU A 318 0.72 14.44 30.08
CA LEU A 318 0.84 14.25 28.63
C LEU A 318 1.25 15.55 27.93
N SER A 319 0.70 16.69 28.38
CA SER A 319 1.03 18.01 27.86
C SER A 319 2.50 18.36 28.14
N GLU A 320 2.98 18.18 29.38
CA GLU A 320 4.38 18.43 29.74
C GLU A 320 5.35 17.54 28.94
N LYS A 321 4.99 16.26 28.79
CA LYS A 321 5.76 15.31 28.00
C LYS A 321 5.83 15.71 26.53
N ALA A 322 4.72 16.14 25.94
CA ALA A 322 4.69 16.59 24.55
C ALA A 322 5.62 17.79 24.31
N GLU A 323 5.63 18.77 25.22
CA GLU A 323 6.53 19.93 25.11
C GLU A 323 8.00 19.55 25.21
N LYS A 324 8.35 18.62 26.11
CA LYS A 324 9.73 18.08 26.19
C LYS A 324 10.14 17.38 24.88
N ILE A 325 9.26 16.54 24.33
CA ILE A 325 9.52 15.83 23.06
C ILE A 325 9.68 16.83 21.91
N LYS A 326 8.80 17.83 21.80
CA LYS A 326 8.87 18.86 20.77
C LYS A 326 10.18 19.63 20.83
N LYS A 327 10.61 20.06 22.02
CA LYS A 327 11.89 20.76 22.21
C LYS A 327 13.06 19.89 21.74
N SER A 328 13.08 18.63 22.15
CA SER A 328 14.13 17.67 21.75
C SER A 328 14.12 17.42 20.24
N PHE A 329 12.94 17.27 19.63
CA PHE A 329 12.80 17.09 18.19
C PHE A 329 13.40 18.26 17.41
N ILE A 330 13.03 19.49 17.77
CA ILE A 330 13.53 20.70 17.09
C ILE A 330 15.04 20.85 17.26
N GLU A 331 15.56 20.62 18.48
CA GLU A 331 17.00 20.72 18.75
C GLU A 331 17.82 19.73 17.93
N LYS A 332 17.30 18.49 17.75
CA LYS A 332 18.08 17.40 17.17
C LYS A 332 17.88 17.21 15.67
N PHE A 333 16.67 17.44 15.13
CA PHE A 333 16.37 17.18 13.72
C PHE A 333 16.46 18.40 12.80
N LYS A 334 16.43 19.62 13.35
CA LYS A 334 16.47 20.84 12.53
C LYS A 334 17.84 20.96 11.83
N ALA A 335 17.81 21.01 10.51
CA ALA A 335 18.98 21.26 9.65
C ALA A 335 19.00 22.71 9.14
N ASP A 336 20.00 23.08 8.34
CA ASP A 336 20.02 24.37 7.64
C ASP A 336 18.85 24.51 6.64
N LYS A 337 18.43 23.38 6.05
CA LYS A 337 17.28 23.27 5.15
C LYS A 337 16.56 21.96 5.42
N GLY A 338 15.30 22.02 5.84
CA GLY A 338 14.48 20.84 6.11
C GLY A 338 14.89 20.08 7.38
N LEU A 339 14.60 18.78 7.44
CA LEU A 339 14.96 17.96 8.61
C LEU A 339 15.98 16.89 8.22
N TYR A 340 16.87 16.54 9.15
CA TYR A 340 17.69 15.34 9.04
C TYR A 340 16.80 14.10 8.93
N ASP A 341 17.18 13.14 8.09
CA ASP A 341 16.34 11.96 7.86
C ASP A 341 16.31 11.01 9.06
N TYR A 342 17.45 10.83 9.72
CA TYR A 342 17.58 10.14 10.99
C TYR A 342 18.85 10.60 11.71
N ILE A 343 18.96 10.25 12.98
CA ILE A 343 20.14 10.48 13.83
C ILE A 343 20.59 9.12 14.35
N ASP A 344 21.84 8.76 14.11
CA ASP A 344 22.37 7.45 14.53
C ASP A 344 22.67 7.38 16.04
N TRP A 345 23.15 6.23 16.50
CA TRP A 345 23.53 6.00 17.90
C TRP A 345 24.80 6.75 18.36
N ASP A 346 25.59 7.27 17.42
CA ASP A 346 26.71 8.19 17.69
C ASP A 346 26.24 9.65 17.70
N PHE A 347 24.93 9.89 17.62
CA PHE A 347 24.29 11.21 17.48
C PHE A 347 24.69 11.98 16.22
N LYS A 348 25.11 11.27 15.15
CA LYS A 348 25.41 11.88 13.87
C LYS A 348 24.14 11.94 13.02
N PRO A 349 23.76 13.14 12.52
CA PRO A 349 22.61 13.27 11.66
C PRO A 349 22.91 12.78 10.24
N ASN A 350 21.91 12.15 9.61
CA ASN A 350 21.92 11.87 8.19
C ASN A 350 21.40 13.08 7.39
N LEU A 351 22.16 13.46 6.37
CA LEU A 351 21.92 14.67 5.57
C LEU A 351 21.10 14.43 4.29
N SER A 352 20.73 13.18 3.98
CA SER A 352 19.98 12.87 2.77
C SER A 352 18.60 13.54 2.81
N ILE A 353 18.24 14.23 1.74
CA ILE A 353 16.90 14.83 1.61
C ILE A 353 15.93 13.74 1.18
N ARG A 354 15.07 13.34 2.13
CA ARG A 354 14.06 12.29 1.97
C ARG A 354 12.66 12.80 2.32
N PRO A 355 11.61 12.13 1.83
CA PRO A 355 10.23 12.59 2.06
C PRO A 355 9.77 12.38 3.51
N ASN A 356 10.48 11.60 4.33
CA ASN A 356 10.10 11.27 5.71
C ASN A 356 9.83 12.51 6.59
N GLN A 357 10.50 13.63 6.31
CA GLN A 357 10.28 14.90 7.01
C GLN A 357 8.85 15.46 6.84
N ILE A 358 8.09 15.01 5.83
CA ILE A 358 6.68 15.43 5.65
C ILE A 358 5.83 15.11 6.88
N PHE A 359 6.12 14.00 7.58
CA PHE A 359 5.39 13.59 8.77
C PHE A 359 5.49 14.60 9.91
N ALA A 360 6.56 15.41 9.96
CA ALA A 360 6.70 16.44 10.98
C ALA A 360 5.65 17.58 10.84
N ILE A 361 5.08 17.73 9.65
CA ILE A 361 4.19 18.84 9.29
C ILE A 361 2.79 18.41 8.81
N SER A 362 2.59 17.14 8.43
CA SER A 362 1.32 16.63 7.90
C SER A 362 0.38 16.02 8.94
N LEU A 363 0.92 15.47 10.03
CA LEU A 363 0.14 14.73 11.03
C LEU A 363 -0.94 15.61 11.71
N PRO A 364 -1.99 15.01 12.32
CA PRO A 364 -3.06 15.76 12.98
C PRO A 364 -2.55 16.83 13.96
N PHE A 365 -1.59 16.45 14.80
CA PHE A 365 -0.85 17.34 15.69
C PHE A 365 0.60 17.42 15.23
N PRO A 366 0.94 18.30 14.28
CA PRO A 366 2.28 18.36 13.71
C PRO A 366 3.25 18.94 14.75
N VAL A 367 4.45 18.34 14.84
CA VAL A 367 5.49 18.82 15.77
C VAL A 367 5.99 20.20 15.38
N ILE A 368 5.96 20.52 14.08
CA ILE A 368 6.17 21.85 13.52
C ILE A 368 4.85 22.27 12.87
N ASN A 369 4.14 23.24 13.47
CA ASN A 369 2.82 23.67 12.98
C ASN A 369 2.90 24.79 11.94
N GLU A 370 1.79 25.07 11.29
CA GLU A 370 1.67 26.02 10.19
C GLU A 370 2.00 27.48 10.53
N ASN A 371 2.05 27.83 11.83
CA ASN A 371 2.43 29.16 12.31
C ASN A 371 3.96 29.32 12.42
N ASP A 372 4.71 28.22 12.43
CA ASP A 372 6.16 28.25 12.37
C ASP A 372 6.61 28.44 10.90
N SER A 373 7.43 29.46 10.63
CA SER A 373 7.96 29.71 9.29
C SER A 373 8.69 28.50 8.72
N TYR A 374 9.28 27.68 9.59
CA TYR A 374 10.01 26.48 9.22
C TYR A 374 9.13 25.42 8.55
N PHE A 375 7.82 25.42 8.81
CA PHE A 375 6.86 24.56 8.10
C PHE A 375 6.94 24.76 6.59
N LYS A 376 6.90 26.02 6.14
CA LYS A 376 6.90 26.38 4.72
C LYS A 376 8.24 26.06 4.07
N GLU A 377 9.34 26.19 4.81
CA GLU A 377 10.68 25.81 4.35
C GLU A 377 10.78 24.30 4.09
N ILE A 378 10.28 23.47 5.02
CA ILE A 378 10.22 22.01 4.86
C ILE A 378 9.36 21.63 3.65
N LEU A 379 8.15 22.19 3.56
CA LEU A 379 7.24 21.87 2.45
C LEU A 379 7.83 22.28 1.10
N SER A 380 8.41 23.49 1.01
CA SER A 380 9.04 23.98 -0.21
C SER A 380 10.24 23.11 -0.62
N LEU A 381 11.04 22.63 0.34
CA LEU A 381 12.15 21.71 0.05
C LEU A 381 11.62 20.41 -0.58
N ILE A 382 10.56 19.83 -0.02
CA ILE A 382 9.93 18.61 -0.54
C ILE A 382 9.37 18.83 -1.94
N GLU A 383 8.64 19.93 -2.16
CA GLU A 383 8.09 20.28 -3.48
C GLU A 383 9.19 20.45 -4.53
N ASN A 384 10.28 21.12 -4.17
CA ASN A 384 11.38 21.39 -5.10
C ASN A 384 12.26 20.16 -5.40
N LYS A 385 12.51 19.30 -4.41
CA LYS A 385 13.47 18.20 -4.54
C LYS A 385 12.82 16.85 -4.84
N LEU A 386 11.61 16.61 -4.32
CA LEU A 386 11.04 15.26 -4.24
C LEU A 386 9.70 15.11 -4.95
N LEU A 387 8.91 16.17 -5.15
CA LEU A 387 7.61 16.07 -5.81
C LEU A 387 7.76 15.70 -7.29
N ARG A 388 6.94 14.73 -7.74
CA ARG A 388 6.87 14.23 -9.12
C ARG A 388 5.41 14.07 -9.53
N PRO A 389 5.11 13.89 -10.84
CA PRO A 389 3.72 13.73 -11.31
C PRO A 389 3.00 12.47 -10.80
N TYR A 390 3.73 11.51 -10.23
CA TYR A 390 3.21 10.25 -9.71
C TYR A 390 3.31 10.09 -8.18
N GLY A 391 3.83 11.08 -7.46
CA GLY A 391 4.07 10.97 -6.01
C GLY A 391 5.32 11.71 -5.54
N LEU A 392 5.85 11.29 -4.38
CA LEU A 392 7.14 11.77 -3.88
C LEU A 392 8.26 10.76 -4.19
N SER A 393 9.37 11.25 -4.72
CA SER A 393 10.61 10.49 -4.81
C SER A 393 11.19 10.24 -3.42
N THR A 394 11.77 9.05 -3.22
CA THR A 394 12.31 8.62 -1.93
C THR A 394 13.66 9.21 -1.56
N LEU A 395 14.35 9.83 -2.52
CA LEU A 395 15.66 10.43 -2.33
C LEU A 395 15.88 11.55 -3.35
N ALA A 396 16.48 12.66 -2.93
CA ALA A 396 16.78 13.75 -3.85
C ALA A 396 17.81 13.35 -4.93
N ARG A 397 17.64 13.90 -6.14
CA ARG A 397 18.43 13.55 -7.34
C ARG A 397 19.91 13.88 -7.24
N ASP A 398 20.27 14.82 -6.37
CA ASP A 398 21.64 15.25 -6.10
C ASP A 398 22.34 14.39 -5.03
N ASP A 399 21.64 13.43 -4.41
CA ASP A 399 22.27 12.46 -3.52
C ASP A 399 23.06 11.41 -4.33
N PRO A 400 24.30 11.07 -3.95
CA PRO A 400 25.12 10.08 -4.67
C PRO A 400 24.53 8.66 -4.70
N ASN A 401 23.60 8.34 -3.79
CA ASN A 401 22.94 7.04 -3.73
C ASN A 401 21.64 6.99 -4.53
N TYR A 402 21.30 8.05 -5.29
CA TYR A 402 20.08 8.11 -6.07
C TYR A 402 20.06 7.11 -7.25
N ILE A 403 19.09 6.20 -7.24
CA ILE A 403 18.85 5.15 -8.23
C ILE A 403 17.40 5.28 -8.73
N PRO A 404 17.16 5.92 -9.89
CA PRO A 404 15.81 6.21 -10.38
C PRO A 404 15.06 5.00 -10.98
N VAL A 405 15.79 3.92 -11.30
CA VAL A 405 15.27 2.77 -12.05
C VAL A 405 15.20 1.53 -11.16
N TYR A 406 14.00 0.98 -10.99
CA TYR A 406 13.76 -0.28 -10.30
C TYR A 406 13.68 -1.43 -11.31
N LYS A 407 14.82 -2.03 -11.64
CA LYS A 407 14.95 -3.10 -12.64
C LYS A 407 16.13 -4.02 -12.32
N GLY A 408 16.12 -5.23 -12.88
CA GLY A 408 17.23 -6.16 -12.81
C GLY A 408 17.01 -7.24 -11.76
N ASP A 409 18.10 -7.82 -11.29
CA ASP A 409 18.10 -8.82 -10.22
C ASP A 409 17.57 -8.24 -8.89
N ARG A 410 17.32 -9.13 -7.92
CA ARG A 410 16.76 -8.72 -6.62
C ARG A 410 17.65 -7.68 -5.93
N TRP A 411 18.96 -7.86 -5.97
CA TRP A 411 19.91 -6.91 -5.39
C TRP A 411 19.82 -5.50 -5.99
N SER A 412 19.74 -5.38 -7.32
CA SER A 412 19.60 -4.08 -7.98
C SER A 412 18.27 -3.40 -7.65
N ARG A 413 17.20 -4.19 -7.56
CA ARG A 413 15.88 -3.73 -7.17
C ARG A 413 15.82 -3.26 -5.70
N ASP A 414 16.30 -4.08 -4.76
CA ASP A 414 16.29 -3.75 -3.33
C ASP A 414 17.11 -2.48 -3.06
N ARG A 415 18.24 -2.28 -3.75
CA ARG A 415 19.01 -1.03 -3.68
C ARG A 415 18.27 0.20 -4.17
N ALA A 416 17.47 0.04 -5.22
CA ALA A 416 16.69 1.12 -5.80
C ALA A 416 15.45 1.44 -4.94
N TYR A 417 14.80 0.44 -4.34
CA TYR A 417 13.43 0.50 -3.79
C TYR A 417 13.08 1.76 -2.96
N HIS A 418 14.00 2.19 -2.10
CA HIS A 418 13.86 3.41 -1.30
C HIS A 418 14.92 4.48 -1.58
N ASN A 419 15.62 4.43 -2.72
CA ASN A 419 16.69 5.36 -3.07
C ASN A 419 16.43 6.10 -4.38
N GLY A 420 15.19 6.43 -4.70
CA GLY A 420 14.86 7.15 -5.94
C GLY A 420 13.44 6.95 -6.45
N PRO A 421 12.90 5.72 -6.49
CA PRO A 421 11.53 5.47 -6.94
C PRO A 421 10.51 6.36 -6.25
N ILE A 422 9.46 6.66 -6.99
CA ILE A 422 8.34 7.51 -6.61
C ILE A 422 7.31 6.66 -5.91
N TRP A 423 6.90 7.06 -4.72
CA TRP A 423 5.88 6.38 -3.92
C TRP A 423 4.59 7.22 -3.89
N PRO A 424 3.48 6.74 -4.48
CA PRO A 424 2.22 7.49 -4.54
C PRO A 424 1.56 7.70 -3.18
N TRP A 425 1.67 6.74 -2.25
CA TRP A 425 0.99 6.85 -0.96
C TRP A 425 1.41 8.07 -0.13
N LEU A 426 2.64 8.58 -0.33
CA LEU A 426 3.13 9.78 0.34
C LEU A 426 2.33 11.05 -0.04
N LEU A 427 1.55 11.01 -1.12
CA LEU A 427 0.68 12.11 -1.53
C LEU A 427 -0.39 12.44 -0.50
N GLY A 428 -0.83 11.46 0.29
CA GLY A 428 -1.78 11.73 1.37
C GLY A 428 -1.17 12.55 2.51
N GLN A 429 0.12 12.39 2.81
CA GLN A 429 0.82 13.27 3.75
C GLN A 429 1.12 14.64 3.12
N TYR A 430 1.49 14.67 1.84
CA TYR A 430 1.75 15.90 1.12
C TYR A 430 0.52 16.83 1.10
N ILE A 431 -0.66 16.30 0.73
CA ILE A 431 -1.88 17.09 0.70
C ILE A 431 -2.31 17.56 2.09
N ASP A 432 -2.15 16.72 3.12
CA ASP A 432 -2.44 17.07 4.52
C ASP A 432 -1.57 18.26 4.98
N ALA A 433 -0.31 18.33 4.55
CA ALA A 433 0.54 19.49 4.81
C ALA A 433 0.19 20.71 3.94
N LYS A 434 -0.05 20.51 2.63
CA LYS A 434 -0.28 21.60 1.66
C LYS A 434 -1.50 22.44 2.03
N VAL A 435 -2.63 21.82 2.36
CA VAL A 435 -3.89 22.52 2.68
C VAL A 435 -3.86 23.27 4.02
N ARG A 436 -2.88 22.98 4.89
CA ARG A 436 -2.68 23.73 6.14
C ARG A 436 -2.18 25.14 5.89
N VAL A 437 -1.31 25.33 4.90
CA VAL A 437 -0.66 26.61 4.62
C VAL A 437 -1.15 27.31 3.35
N GLU A 438 -1.55 26.54 2.33
CA GLU A 438 -2.15 27.11 1.13
C GLU A 438 -3.62 27.42 1.40
N LYS A 439 -4.02 28.66 1.16
CA LYS A 439 -5.39 29.14 1.37
C LYS A 439 -6.06 29.59 0.08
N ASN A 440 -5.32 29.66 -1.02
CA ASN A 440 -5.88 29.91 -2.34
C ASN A 440 -6.46 28.61 -2.92
N PRO A 441 -7.80 28.51 -3.10
CA PRO A 441 -8.42 27.31 -3.67
C PRO A 441 -7.92 27.00 -5.09
N ILE A 442 -7.52 28.01 -5.87
CA ILE A 442 -7.01 27.83 -7.23
C ILE A 442 -5.68 27.06 -7.19
N GLU A 443 -4.75 27.45 -6.32
CA GLU A 443 -3.45 26.76 -6.18
C GLU A 443 -3.62 25.31 -5.76
N ILE A 444 -4.61 25.02 -4.91
CA ILE A 444 -4.92 23.65 -4.49
C ILE A 444 -5.54 22.86 -5.65
N LYS A 445 -6.42 23.46 -6.44
CA LYS A 445 -7.02 22.82 -7.63
C LYS A 445 -6.02 22.57 -8.75
N LEU A 446 -4.98 23.40 -8.88
CA LEU A 446 -3.88 23.16 -9.83
C LEU A 446 -3.12 21.85 -9.53
N LEU A 447 -3.26 21.27 -8.34
CA LEU A 447 -2.72 19.93 -8.06
C LEU A 447 -3.36 18.82 -8.92
N PHE A 448 -4.59 19.00 -9.43
CA PHE A 448 -5.15 18.07 -10.41
C PHE A 448 -4.29 18.00 -11.68
N GLU A 449 -3.79 19.14 -12.16
CA GLU A 449 -2.91 19.17 -13.32
C GLU A 449 -1.52 18.59 -13.00
N GLN A 450 -0.99 18.89 -11.81
CA GLN A 450 0.28 18.31 -11.33
C GLN A 450 0.25 16.78 -11.31
N PHE A 451 -0.87 16.18 -10.89
CA PHE A 451 -1.05 14.73 -10.77
C PHE A 451 -1.88 14.11 -11.89
N ARG A 452 -2.17 14.87 -12.96
CA ARG A 452 -2.91 14.36 -14.13
C ARG A 452 -2.33 13.07 -14.70
N PRO A 453 -0.99 12.87 -14.77
CA PRO A 453 -0.44 11.60 -15.22
C PRO A 453 -0.81 10.40 -14.32
N LEU A 454 -0.84 10.58 -13.00
CA LEU A 454 -1.26 9.55 -12.05
C LEU A 454 -2.78 9.29 -12.12
N ILE A 455 -3.57 10.35 -12.27
CA ILE A 455 -5.03 10.25 -12.43
C ILE A 455 -5.36 9.48 -13.70
N ASN A 456 -4.74 9.82 -14.83
CA ASN A 456 -4.91 9.10 -16.09
C ASN A 456 -4.49 7.63 -15.97
N TYR A 457 -3.38 7.35 -15.27
CA TYR A 457 -2.98 5.97 -14.98
C TYR A 457 -4.07 5.22 -14.22
N ALA A 458 -4.65 5.81 -13.18
CA ALA A 458 -5.71 5.18 -12.41
C ALA A 458 -6.97 4.94 -13.28
N LEU A 459 -7.38 5.90 -14.11
CA LEU A 459 -8.48 5.73 -15.07
C LEU A 459 -8.23 4.55 -16.03
N ASP A 460 -7.03 4.46 -16.58
CA ASP A 460 -6.63 3.39 -17.51
C ASP A 460 -6.53 2.00 -16.83
N ASN A 461 -6.42 1.97 -15.49
CA ASN A 461 -6.22 0.76 -14.69
C ASN A 461 -7.35 0.50 -13.69
N GLN A 462 -8.58 0.93 -13.99
CA GLN A 462 -9.78 0.68 -13.18
C GLN A 462 -9.63 1.12 -11.72
N GLY A 463 -8.93 2.23 -11.49
CA GLY A 463 -8.68 2.80 -10.17
C GLY A 463 -7.47 2.22 -9.46
N PHE A 464 -6.87 1.11 -9.92
CA PHE A 464 -5.71 0.54 -9.25
C PHE A 464 -4.45 1.37 -9.45
N ILE A 465 -3.72 1.60 -8.36
CA ILE A 465 -2.45 2.33 -8.34
C ILE A 465 -1.35 1.38 -7.88
N PRO A 466 -0.20 1.32 -8.56
CA PRO A 466 0.89 0.45 -8.17
C PRO A 466 1.59 0.97 -6.91
N GLU A 467 2.47 0.14 -6.39
CA GLU A 467 3.30 0.46 -5.26
C GLU A 467 4.29 1.61 -5.55
N ILE A 468 4.98 1.55 -6.69
CA ILE A 468 6.01 2.54 -7.05
C ILE A 468 6.03 2.84 -8.55
N PHE A 469 6.62 3.99 -8.88
CA PHE A 469 7.01 4.36 -10.24
C PHE A 469 8.52 4.65 -10.30
N GLU A 470 9.17 4.34 -11.43
CA GLU A 470 10.55 4.78 -11.70
C GLU A 470 10.62 6.32 -11.72
N ASP A 471 11.65 6.96 -11.13
CA ASP A 471 11.82 8.43 -11.17
C ASP A 471 12.62 8.88 -12.41
N ILE A 472 12.24 8.34 -13.56
CA ILE A 472 12.74 8.76 -14.87
C ILE A 472 11.64 8.51 -15.93
N PRO A 473 11.42 9.44 -16.89
CA PRO A 473 10.48 9.21 -17.98
C PRO A 473 10.74 7.88 -18.71
N PRO A 474 9.70 7.11 -19.06
CA PRO A 474 8.28 7.47 -19.01
C PRO A 474 7.59 7.14 -17.66
N TYR A 475 8.33 7.08 -16.55
CA TYR A 475 7.82 6.79 -15.19
C TYR A 475 7.09 5.45 -15.14
N ARG A 476 7.79 4.37 -15.45
CA ARG A 476 7.13 3.05 -15.55
C ARG A 476 6.64 2.59 -14.18
N PRO A 477 5.44 1.98 -14.09
CA PRO A 477 4.96 1.36 -12.87
C PRO A 477 5.81 0.12 -12.53
N ARG A 478 6.05 -0.08 -11.24
CA ARG A 478 6.90 -1.13 -10.65
C ARG A 478 6.33 -1.57 -9.31
N GLY A 479 6.95 -2.61 -8.75
CA GLY A 479 6.47 -3.23 -7.51
C GLY A 479 5.13 -3.91 -7.72
N CYS A 480 4.35 -3.98 -6.66
CA CYS A 480 2.98 -4.48 -6.70
C CYS A 480 2.09 -3.63 -7.63
N ILE A 481 1.22 -4.27 -8.42
CA ILE A 481 0.45 -3.59 -9.48
C ILE A 481 -0.78 -2.84 -8.95
N ALA A 482 -1.28 -3.24 -7.78
CA ALA A 482 -2.42 -2.65 -7.10
C ALA A 482 -2.11 -2.64 -5.61
N GLN A 483 -1.93 -1.47 -5.02
CA GLN A 483 -1.40 -1.35 -3.67
C GLN A 483 -2.31 -0.50 -2.78
N ALA A 484 -2.72 -1.06 -1.65
CA ALA A 484 -3.74 -0.51 -0.75
C ALA A 484 -3.44 0.92 -0.31
N TRP A 485 -2.23 1.17 0.21
CA TRP A 485 -1.86 2.51 0.70
C TRP A 485 -1.76 3.56 -0.41
N SER A 486 -1.38 3.17 -1.64
CA SER A 486 -1.31 4.05 -2.80
C SER A 486 -2.71 4.44 -3.23
N ASN A 487 -3.60 3.46 -3.38
CA ASN A 487 -5.02 3.67 -3.67
C ASN A 487 -5.68 4.57 -2.61
N ALA A 488 -5.50 4.24 -1.33
CA ALA A 488 -6.10 4.94 -0.22
C ALA A 488 -5.67 6.41 -0.12
N GLU A 489 -4.37 6.67 -0.16
CA GLU A 489 -3.85 8.02 0.07
C GLU A 489 -4.02 8.92 -1.17
N VAL A 490 -4.04 8.35 -2.39
CA VAL A 490 -4.40 9.10 -3.60
C VAL A 490 -5.90 9.42 -3.62
N TYR A 491 -6.76 8.47 -3.26
CA TYR A 491 -8.20 8.74 -3.10
C TYR A 491 -8.44 9.87 -2.09
N LYS A 492 -7.81 9.78 -0.91
CA LYS A 492 -7.85 10.82 0.12
C LYS A 492 -7.39 12.18 -0.42
N MET A 493 -6.30 12.22 -1.18
CA MET A 493 -5.82 13.45 -1.78
C MET A 493 -6.85 14.08 -2.72
N LEU A 494 -7.40 13.30 -3.66
CA LEU A 494 -8.35 13.84 -4.63
C LEU A 494 -9.66 14.29 -3.97
N VAL A 495 -10.16 13.56 -2.96
CA VAL A 495 -11.32 13.99 -2.16
C VAL A 495 -11.05 15.31 -1.45
N LYS A 496 -9.86 15.49 -0.85
CA LYS A 496 -9.49 16.76 -0.19
C LYS A 496 -9.41 17.92 -1.17
N ILE A 497 -8.80 17.72 -2.35
CA ILE A 497 -8.71 18.76 -3.38
C ILE A 497 -10.12 19.12 -3.90
N ALA A 498 -10.99 18.12 -4.11
CA ALA A 498 -12.34 18.33 -4.64
C ALA A 498 -13.26 19.09 -3.66
N ASN A 499 -13.06 18.93 -2.36
CA ASN A 499 -13.87 19.57 -1.32
C ASN A 499 -13.47 21.02 -0.98
N ILE A 500 -12.40 21.55 -1.60
CA ILE A 500 -11.93 22.94 -1.46
C ILE A 500 -12.44 23.77 -2.63
#